data_AF-A0A066WMH1-F1
#
_entry.id   AF-A0A066WMH1-F1
#
_cell.length_a   1.000
_cell.length_b   1.000
_cell.length_c   1.000
_cell.angle_alpha   90.00
_cell.angle_beta   90.00
_cell.angle_gamma   90.00
#
_symmetry.space_group_name_H-M   'P 1'
#
loop_
_entity.id
_entity.type
_entity.pdbx_description
1 polymer ?
#
loop_
_entity_poly.entity_id
_entity_poly.type
_entity_poly.pdbx_seq_one_letter_code
_entity_poly.pdbx_strand_id
1 'polypeptide(L)'
;MNFNELIDFNLNLLNDGLDIRALELKNTDNEMLSDEKSLALFKKMNSESLIHTDNFGRIQLLIRAYEIIDLGGWLKYVSDNEKSRLDLENKNLIKENLELEILKLQKEAAEYQKSIRDKEDQIRSLTRDNLRLGNWDIRFRWYIAIISFIIGFIIKHFIENPKV
;
A
#
# COMPACT_ATOMS: atom_id res chain seq x y z
N MET A 1 -3.04 -27.21 29.61
CA MET A 1 -3.96 -28.13 28.91
C MET A 1 -4.34 -27.45 27.60
N ASN A 2 -3.98 -28.04 26.47
CA ASN A 2 -4.21 -27.42 25.17
C ASN A 2 -5.60 -27.82 24.65
N PHE A 3 -6.54 -26.88 24.63
CA PHE A 3 -7.89 -27.14 24.13
C PHE A 3 -7.89 -27.60 22.67
N ASN A 4 -6.95 -27.14 21.85
CA ASN A 4 -6.92 -27.53 20.43
C ASN A 4 -6.58 -29.03 20.27
N GLU A 5 -5.67 -29.56 21.07
CA GLU A 5 -5.35 -30.99 21.07
C GLU A 5 -6.55 -31.83 21.51
N LEU A 6 -7.30 -31.36 22.51
CA LEU A 6 -8.50 -32.04 22.98
C LEU A 6 -9.64 -32.00 21.95
N ILE A 7 -9.83 -30.87 21.28
CA ILE A 7 -10.83 -30.74 20.20
C ILE A 7 -10.49 -31.72 19.09
N ASP A 8 -9.23 -31.72 18.63
CA ASP A 8 -8.76 -32.60 17.56
C ASP A 8 -8.97 -34.07 17.92
N PHE A 9 -8.56 -34.46 19.14
CA PHE A 9 -8.73 -35.83 19.63
C PHE A 9 -10.20 -36.26 19.70
N ASN A 10 -11.08 -35.44 20.30
CA ASN A 10 -12.49 -35.79 20.46
C ASN A 10 -13.26 -35.72 19.12
N LEU A 11 -12.86 -34.86 18.19
CA LEU A 11 -13.40 -34.87 16.83
C LEU A 11 -13.13 -36.20 16.12
N ASN A 12 -11.91 -36.73 16.24
CA ASN A 12 -11.57 -38.02 15.66
C ASN A 12 -12.38 -39.16 16.31
N LEU A 13 -12.54 -39.16 17.63
CA LEU A 13 -13.39 -40.15 18.31
C LEU A 13 -14.84 -40.12 17.82
N LEU A 14 -15.42 -38.92 17.68
CA LEU A 14 -16.78 -38.74 17.18
C LEU A 14 -16.90 -39.18 15.70
N ASN A 15 -15.87 -38.92 14.89
CA ASN A 15 -15.81 -39.33 13.50
C ASN A 15 -15.71 -40.85 13.35
N ASP A 16 -15.03 -41.52 14.28
CA ASP A 16 -14.96 -42.98 14.37
C ASP A 16 -16.30 -43.62 14.83
N GLY A 17 -17.33 -42.80 15.03
CA GLY A 17 -18.69 -43.25 15.39
C GLY A 17 -18.90 -43.44 16.89
N LEU A 18 -18.02 -42.89 17.73
CA LEU A 18 -18.20 -42.95 19.17
C LEU A 18 -19.40 -42.08 19.58
N ASP A 19 -20.39 -42.71 20.19
CA ASP A 19 -21.58 -42.03 20.72
C ASP A 19 -21.33 -41.58 22.17
N ILE A 20 -21.14 -40.27 22.37
CA ILE A 20 -20.83 -39.67 23.68
C ILE A 20 -21.65 -38.41 23.96
N ARG A 21 -21.81 -38.11 25.25
CA ARG A 21 -22.44 -36.89 25.79
C ARG A 21 -21.39 -35.86 26.23
N ALA A 22 -21.85 -34.64 26.49
CA ALA A 22 -20.99 -33.51 26.88
C ALA A 22 -20.04 -33.79 28.07
N LEU A 23 -20.45 -34.60 29.05
CA LEU A 23 -19.63 -34.95 30.22
C LEU A 23 -18.69 -36.14 29.99
N GLU A 24 -18.80 -36.81 28.84
CA GLU A 24 -18.05 -38.02 28.51
C GLU A 24 -16.88 -37.77 27.56
N LEU A 25 -16.58 -36.48 27.31
CA LEU A 25 -15.41 -36.06 26.56
C LEU A 25 -14.12 -36.49 27.24
N LYS A 26 -13.12 -36.81 26.42
CA LYS A 26 -11.91 -37.48 26.87
C LYS A 26 -10.65 -36.62 26.70
N ASN A 27 -9.63 -36.92 27.50
CA ASN A 27 -8.28 -36.40 27.29
C ASN A 27 -7.57 -37.20 26.18
N THR A 28 -6.36 -36.76 25.81
CA THR A 28 -5.50 -37.40 24.82
C THR A 28 -5.06 -38.82 25.21
N ASP A 29 -5.15 -39.17 26.49
CA ASP A 29 -4.86 -40.50 27.05
C ASP A 29 -6.11 -41.41 27.06
N ASN A 30 -7.21 -40.97 26.45
CA ASN A 30 -8.51 -41.66 26.36
C ASN A 30 -9.23 -41.85 27.72
N GLU A 31 -8.87 -41.05 28.73
CA GLU A 31 -9.55 -40.98 30.02
C GLU A 31 -10.61 -39.87 30.01
N MET A 32 -11.68 -40.05 30.80
CA MET A 32 -12.71 -39.01 30.95
C MET A 32 -12.13 -37.76 31.61
N LEU A 33 -12.50 -36.61 31.05
CA LEU A 33 -12.23 -35.31 31.66
C LEU A 33 -13.13 -35.10 32.89
N SER A 34 -12.69 -34.25 33.82
CA SER A 34 -13.56 -33.79 34.91
C SER A 34 -14.74 -33.01 34.35
N ASP A 35 -15.91 -33.10 34.97
CA ASP A 35 -17.16 -32.47 34.50
C ASP A 35 -16.99 -31.01 34.04
N GLU A 36 -16.26 -30.20 34.82
CA GLU A 36 -15.96 -28.81 34.50
C GLU A 36 -15.19 -28.67 33.17
N LYS A 37 -14.18 -29.51 32.96
CA LYS A 37 -13.34 -29.50 31.75
C LYS A 37 -14.09 -30.04 30.56
N SER A 38 -14.89 -31.09 30.74
CA SER A 38 -15.76 -31.65 29.70
C SER A 38 -16.76 -30.58 29.22
N LEU A 39 -17.43 -29.88 30.14
CA LEU A 39 -18.32 -28.78 29.81
C LEU A 39 -17.61 -27.62 29.11
N ALA A 40 -16.40 -27.25 29.56
CA ALA A 40 -15.62 -26.20 28.92
C ALA A 40 -15.23 -26.57 27.48
N LEU A 41 -14.80 -27.81 27.27
CA LEU A 41 -14.45 -28.34 25.95
C LEU A 41 -15.66 -28.42 25.04
N PHE A 42 -16.78 -28.95 25.54
CA PHE A 42 -18.05 -29.00 24.82
C PHE A 42 -18.50 -27.60 24.38
N LYS A 43 -18.50 -26.62 25.29
CA LYS A 43 -18.84 -25.22 24.96
C LYS A 43 -17.91 -24.67 23.89
N LYS A 44 -16.61 -24.97 23.95
CA LYS A 44 -15.65 -24.52 22.97
C LYS A 44 -15.93 -25.14 21.59
N MET A 45 -16.08 -26.46 21.51
CA MET A 45 -16.41 -27.16 20.26
C MET A 45 -17.73 -26.67 19.64
N ASN A 46 -18.74 -26.42 20.48
CA ASN A 46 -20.02 -25.87 20.05
C ASN A 46 -19.89 -24.41 19.56
N SER A 47 -19.10 -23.58 20.24
CA SER A 47 -18.84 -22.19 19.82
C SER A 47 -18.10 -22.09 18.48
N GLU A 48 -17.25 -23.08 18.19
CA GLU A 48 -16.57 -23.21 16.89
C GLU A 48 -17.46 -23.86 15.82
N SER A 49 -18.74 -24.12 16.13
CA SER A 49 -19.70 -24.75 15.21
C SER A 49 -19.23 -26.11 14.69
N LEU A 50 -18.53 -26.87 15.53
CA LEU A 50 -18.02 -28.20 15.19
C LEU A 50 -19.03 -29.30 15.54
N ILE A 51 -19.79 -29.07 16.61
CA ILE A 51 -20.71 -30.05 17.15
C ILE A 51 -22.07 -29.41 17.42
N HIS A 52 -23.09 -30.26 17.54
CA HIS A 52 -24.37 -29.92 18.14
C HIS A 52 -24.83 -31.09 19.01
N THR A 53 -25.91 -30.88 19.77
CA THR A 53 -26.51 -31.92 20.59
C THR A 53 -27.88 -32.32 20.03
N ASP A 54 -28.16 -33.61 20.03
CA ASP A 54 -29.50 -34.12 19.69
C ASP A 54 -30.48 -34.01 20.87
N ASN A 55 -31.71 -34.47 20.66
CA ASN A 55 -32.77 -34.48 21.67
C ASN A 55 -32.46 -35.37 22.89
N PHE A 56 -31.46 -36.25 22.79
CA PHE A 56 -31.05 -37.19 23.83
C PHE A 56 -29.74 -36.76 24.53
N GLY A 57 -29.21 -35.57 24.20
CA GLY A 57 -27.98 -35.04 24.77
C GLY A 57 -26.71 -35.66 24.18
N ARG A 58 -26.80 -36.37 23.05
CA ARG A 58 -25.65 -36.96 22.33
C ARG A 58 -25.00 -35.91 21.44
N ILE A 59 -23.68 -35.93 21.42
CA ILE A 59 -22.89 -35.04 20.57
C ILE A 59 -22.92 -35.57 19.13
N GLN A 60 -23.23 -34.69 18.20
CA GLN A 60 -23.24 -34.98 16.77
C GLN A 60 -22.36 -33.97 16.04
N LEU A 61 -21.55 -34.47 15.10
CA LEU A 61 -20.69 -33.62 14.27
C LEU A 61 -21.54 -32.79 13.30
N LEU A 62 -21.16 -31.52 13.13
CA LEU A 62 -21.69 -30.67 12.07
C LEU A 62 -20.87 -30.85 10.79
N ILE A 63 -21.43 -30.42 9.65
CA ILE A 63 -20.76 -30.48 8.32
C ILE A 63 -19.34 -29.87 8.40
N ARG A 64 -19.20 -28.73 9.08
CA ARG A 64 -17.92 -28.05 9.26
C ARG A 64 -16.86 -28.93 9.93
N ALA A 65 -17.24 -29.76 10.89
CA ALA A 65 -16.29 -30.65 11.55
C ALA A 65 -15.76 -31.71 10.58
N TYR A 66 -16.63 -32.30 9.76
CA TYR A 66 -16.22 -33.24 8.72
C TYR A 66 -15.27 -32.60 7.71
N GLU A 67 -15.57 -31.38 7.25
CA GLU A 67 -14.68 -30.63 6.36
C GLU A 67 -13.28 -30.41 6.99
N ILE A 68 -13.23 -30.06 8.28
CA ILE A 68 -11.97 -29.86 9.01
C ILE A 68 -11.20 -31.18 9.17
N ILE A 69 -11.90 -32.28 9.46
CA ILE A 69 -11.30 -33.61 9.56
C ILE A 69 -10.70 -34.02 8.21
N ASP A 70 -11.43 -33.85 7.11
CA ASP A 70 -10.96 -34.16 5.75
C ASP A 70 -9.73 -33.32 5.35
N LEU A 71 -9.62 -32.10 5.87
CA LEU A 71 -8.45 -31.24 5.67
C LEU A 71 -7.23 -31.62 6.52
N GLY A 72 -7.36 -32.61 7.40
CA GLY A 72 -6.29 -33.14 8.24
C GLY A 72 -6.37 -32.74 9.71
N GLY A 73 -7.56 -32.37 10.19
CA GLY A 73 -7.83 -32.15 11.62
C GLY A 73 -7.86 -30.68 12.05
N TRP A 74 -8.37 -30.47 13.26
CA TRP A 74 -8.50 -29.16 13.90
C TRP A 74 -7.15 -28.49 14.13
N LEU A 75 -6.13 -29.24 14.57
CA LEU A 75 -4.80 -28.67 14.81
C LEU A 75 -4.20 -28.08 13.54
N LYS A 76 -4.33 -28.80 12.42
CA LYS A 76 -3.87 -28.34 11.12
C LYS A 76 -4.67 -27.13 10.65
N TYR A 77 -6.00 -27.17 10.77
CA TYR A 77 -6.87 -26.04 10.46
C TYR A 77 -6.47 -24.77 11.22
N VAL A 78 -6.22 -24.86 12.53
CA VAL A 78 -5.80 -23.72 13.35
C VAL A 78 -4.44 -23.19 12.90
N SER A 79 -3.47 -24.07 12.65
CA SER A 79 -2.14 -23.68 12.17
C SER A 79 -2.20 -22.98 10.80
N ASP A 80 -2.96 -23.53 9.87
CA ASP A 80 -3.13 -22.97 8.52
C ASP A 80 -3.84 -21.60 8.56
N ASN A 81 -4.83 -21.43 9.45
CA ASN A 81 -5.50 -20.15 9.66
C ASN A 81 -4.55 -19.11 10.28
N GLU A 82 -3.76 -19.49 11.28
CA GLU A 82 -2.81 -18.58 11.90
C GLU A 82 -1.75 -18.11 10.91
N LYS A 83 -1.23 -19.05 10.10
CA LYS A 83 -0.31 -18.74 9.00
C LYS A 83 -0.95 -17.80 7.97
N SER A 84 -2.19 -18.09 7.57
CA SER A 84 -2.92 -17.25 6.61
C SER A 84 -3.16 -15.84 7.14
N ARG A 85 -3.43 -15.70 8.44
CA ARG A 85 -3.58 -14.39 9.10
C ARG A 85 -2.26 -13.62 9.11
N LEU A 86 -1.15 -14.26 9.47
CA LEU A 86 0.18 -13.64 9.44
C LEU A 86 0.58 -13.23 8.02
N ASP A 87 0.30 -14.06 7.02
CA ASP A 87 0.55 -13.75 5.61
C ASP A 87 -0.28 -12.54 5.15
N LEU A 88 -1.53 -12.41 5.62
CA LEU A 88 -2.38 -11.26 5.33
C LEU A 88 -1.86 -9.98 5.99
N GLU A 89 -1.45 -10.04 7.25
CA GLU A 89 -0.84 -8.91 7.97
C GLU A 89 0.45 -8.44 7.27
N ASN A 90 1.32 -9.38 6.87
CA ASN A 90 2.53 -9.06 6.11
C ASN A 90 2.22 -8.41 4.76
N LYS A 91 1.22 -8.92 4.03
CA LYS A 91 0.78 -8.33 2.76
C LYS A 91 0.26 -6.91 2.95
N ASN A 92 -0.50 -6.65 4.00
CA ASN A 92 -1.01 -5.32 4.32
C ASN A 92 0.13 -4.36 4.66
N LEU A 93 1.11 -4.78 5.45
CA LEU A 93 2.29 -3.97 5.78
C LEU A 93 3.13 -3.64 4.53
N ILE A 94 3.32 -4.61 3.64
CA ILE A 94 4.00 -4.38 2.35
C ILE A 94 3.22 -3.38 1.50
N LYS A 95 1.89 -3.54 1.42
CA LYS A 95 1.02 -2.64 0.67
C LYS A 95 1.10 -1.21 1.20
N GLU A 96 1.02 -1.02 2.51
CA GLU A 96 1.15 0.30 3.15
C GLU A 96 2.52 0.95 2.85
N ASN A 97 3.60 0.17 2.90
CA ASN A 97 4.93 0.66 2.55
C ASN A 97 5.02 1.10 1.08
N LEU A 98 4.45 0.32 0.16
CA LEU A 98 4.42 0.66 -1.26
C LEU A 98 3.56 1.90 -1.53
N GLU A 99 2.43 2.05 -0.84
CA GLU A 99 1.59 3.26 -0.94
C GLU A 99 2.35 4.51 -0.47
N LEU A 100 3.11 4.41 0.63
CA LEU A 100 3.98 5.49 1.08
C LEU A 100 5.09 5.82 0.08
N GLU A 101 5.69 4.81 -0.55
CA GLU A 101 6.71 5.00 -1.59
C GLU A 101 6.15 5.67 -2.83
N ILE A 102 4.96 5.26 -3.29
CA ILE A 102 4.25 5.90 -4.40
C ILE A 102 4.00 7.39 -4.10
N LEU A 103 3.54 7.72 -2.89
CA LEU A 103 3.30 9.11 -2.50
C LEU A 103 4.59 9.94 -2.50
N LYS A 104 5.72 9.36 -2.05
CA LYS A 104 7.03 10.02 -2.12
C LYS A 104 7.44 10.29 -3.57
N LEU A 105 7.33 9.29 -4.44
CA LEU A 105 7.67 9.43 -5.86
C LEU A 105 6.79 10.44 -6.58
N GLN A 106 5.48 10.47 -6.26
CA GLN A 106 4.57 11.49 -6.80
C GLN A 106 4.96 12.90 -6.36
N LYS A 107 5.34 13.07 -5.09
CA LYS A 107 5.84 14.35 -4.59
C LYS A 107 7.12 14.77 -5.29
N GLU A 108 8.09 13.87 -5.41
CA GLU A 108 9.36 14.14 -6.11
C GLU A 108 9.10 14.51 -7.58
N ALA A 109 8.24 13.77 -8.27
CA ALA A 109 7.87 14.07 -9.66
C ALA A 109 7.24 15.47 -9.81
N ALA A 110 6.37 15.87 -8.87
CA ALA A 110 5.76 17.19 -8.87
C ALA A 110 6.80 18.31 -8.64
N GLU A 111 7.76 18.09 -7.74
CA GLU A 111 8.87 19.01 -7.50
C GLU A 111 9.79 19.14 -8.72
N TYR A 112 10.14 18.03 -9.36
CA TYR A 112 10.90 18.05 -10.62
C TYR A 112 10.16 18.79 -11.73
N GLN A 113 8.86 18.54 -11.91
CA GLN A 113 8.07 19.23 -12.93
C GLN A 113 7.97 20.74 -12.65
N LYS A 114 7.90 21.14 -11.37
CA LYS A 114 7.97 22.56 -10.99
C LYS A 114 9.33 23.17 -11.38
N SER A 115 10.42 22.49 -11.03
CA SER A 115 11.78 22.92 -11.39
C SER A 115 11.98 23.07 -12.90
N ILE A 116 11.41 22.16 -13.70
CA ILE A 116 11.44 22.26 -15.17
C ILE A 116 10.73 23.53 -15.64
N ARG A 117 9.51 23.81 -15.14
CA ARG A 117 8.76 25.02 -15.50
C ARG A 117 9.51 26.30 -15.14
N ASP A 118 10.09 26.35 -13.94
CA ASP A 118 10.88 27.50 -13.49
C ASP A 118 12.09 27.76 -14.41
N LYS A 119 12.77 26.69 -14.85
CA LYS A 119 13.88 26.79 -15.82
C LYS A 119 13.41 27.19 -17.21
N GLU A 120 12.27 26.69 -17.68
CA GLU A 120 11.69 27.09 -18.96
C GLU A 120 11.35 28.59 -18.98
N ASP A 121 10.79 29.11 -17.89
CA ASP A 121 10.47 30.53 -17.77
C ASP A 121 11.74 31.40 -17.71
N GLN A 122 12.81 30.92 -17.07
CA GLN A 122 14.13 31.57 -17.14
C GLN A 122 14.71 31.57 -18.57
N ILE A 123 14.59 30.44 -19.29
CA ILE A 123 15.05 30.37 -20.69
C ILE A 123 14.25 31.37 -21.54
N ARG A 124 12.93 31.46 -21.34
CA ARG A 124 12.07 32.41 -22.06
C ARG A 124 12.43 33.86 -21.76
N SER A 125 12.69 34.21 -20.50
CA SER A 125 13.08 35.58 -20.13
C SER A 125 14.44 35.96 -20.73
N LEU A 126 15.44 35.08 -20.59
CA LEU A 126 16.78 35.26 -21.18
C LEU A 126 16.72 35.35 -22.71
N THR A 127 15.88 34.53 -23.36
CA THR A 127 15.66 34.59 -24.81
C THR A 127 15.06 35.93 -25.21
N ARG A 128 14.06 36.42 -24.47
CA ARG A 128 13.43 37.74 -24.72
C ARG A 128 14.44 38.87 -24.56
N ASP A 129 15.29 38.82 -23.53
CA ASP A 129 16.30 39.84 -23.29
C ASP A 129 17.40 39.81 -24.35
N ASN A 130 17.84 38.62 -24.78
CA ASN A 130 18.76 38.48 -25.91
C ASN A 130 18.18 39.08 -27.21
N LEU A 131 16.90 38.81 -27.51
CA LEU A 131 16.24 39.40 -28.68
C LEU A 131 16.12 40.92 -28.57
N ARG A 132 15.89 41.45 -27.36
CA ARG A 132 15.85 42.90 -27.10
C ARG A 132 17.21 43.55 -27.30
N LEU A 133 18.28 42.95 -26.76
CA LEU A 133 19.65 43.42 -26.93
C LEU A 133 20.07 43.38 -28.41
N GLY A 134 19.75 42.30 -29.13
CA GLY A 134 20.00 42.20 -30.57
C GLY A 134 19.27 43.28 -31.37
N ASN A 135 17.99 43.53 -31.07
CA ASN A 135 17.24 44.62 -31.70
C ASN A 135 17.79 46.01 -31.33
N TRP A 136 18.32 46.17 -30.12
CA TRP A 136 18.92 47.42 -29.68
C TRP A 136 20.25 47.71 -30.41
N ASP A 137 21.09 46.70 -30.63
CA ASP A 137 22.32 46.84 -31.43
C ASP A 137 22.01 47.35 -32.85
N ILE A 138 20.99 46.77 -33.50
CA ILE A 138 20.56 47.18 -34.84
C ILE A 138 20.13 48.66 -34.83
N ARG A 139 19.31 49.07 -33.85
CA ARG A 139 18.86 50.47 -33.73
C ARG A 139 20.02 51.40 -33.44
N PHE A 140 20.94 51.02 -32.57
CA PHE A 140 22.11 51.82 -32.21
C PHE A 140 23.01 52.08 -33.42
N ARG A 141 23.22 51.07 -34.27
CA ARG A 141 23.97 51.21 -35.52
C ARG A 141 23.34 52.24 -36.46
N TRP A 142 22.01 52.23 -36.59
CA TRP A 142 21.28 53.24 -37.36
C TRP A 142 21.41 54.65 -36.78
N TYR A 143 21.34 54.81 -35.45
CA TYR A 143 21.54 56.11 -34.81
C TYR A 143 22.94 56.68 -35.09
N ILE A 144 23.99 55.86 -34.98
CA ILE A 144 25.35 56.30 -35.30
C ILE A 144 25.46 56.74 -36.76
N ALA A 145 24.89 55.98 -37.70
CA ALA A 145 24.93 56.30 -39.12
C ALA A 145 24.23 57.64 -39.44
N ILE A 146 23.09 57.92 -38.80
CA ILE A 146 22.36 59.18 -38.98
C ILE A 146 23.14 60.34 -38.37
N ILE A 147 23.66 60.19 -37.15
CA ILE A 147 24.42 61.24 -36.47
C ILE A 147 25.71 61.57 -37.23
N SER A 148 26.45 60.55 -37.69
CA SER A 148 27.67 60.75 -38.48
C SER A 148 27.37 61.44 -39.82
N PHE A 149 26.25 61.11 -40.47
CA PHE A 149 25.78 61.78 -41.67
C PHE A 149 25.50 63.27 -41.41
N ILE A 150 24.78 63.60 -40.33
CA ILE A 150 24.48 64.99 -39.95
C ILE A 150 25.77 65.77 -39.64
N ILE A 151 26.68 65.21 -38.86
CA ILE A 151 27.96 65.84 -38.53
C ILE A 151 28.78 66.10 -39.81
N GLY A 152 28.87 65.12 -40.71
CA GLY A 152 29.54 65.28 -41.99
C GLY A 152 28.93 66.39 -42.85
N PHE A 153 27.60 66.49 -42.86
CA PHE A 153 26.88 67.56 -43.55
C PHE A 153 27.18 68.94 -42.95
N ILE A 154 27.17 69.07 -41.62
CA ILE A 154 27.52 70.31 -40.91
C ILE A 154 28.96 70.73 -41.24
N ILE A 155 29.93 69.83 -41.11
CA ILE A 155 31.34 70.10 -41.41
C ILE A 155 31.51 70.56 -42.85
N LYS A 156 30.89 69.87 -43.81
CA LYS A 156 30.93 70.24 -45.23
C LYS A 156 30.36 71.64 -45.45
N HIS A 157 29.21 71.96 -44.86
CA HIS A 157 28.57 73.26 -45.00
C HIS A 157 29.42 74.41 -44.44
N PHE A 158 30.08 74.20 -43.30
CA PHE A 158 30.98 75.20 -42.71
C PHE A 158 32.29 75.39 -43.51
N ILE A 159 32.76 74.35 -44.20
CA ILE A 159 33.96 74.44 -45.05
C ILE A 159 33.65 75.12 -46.40
N GLU A 160 32.49 74.84 -47.00
CA GLU A 160 32.11 75.39 -48.32
C GLU A 160 31.59 76.85 -48.25
N ASN A 161 31.07 77.29 -47.10
CA ASN A 161 30.71 78.69 -46.86
C ASN A 161 31.57 79.30 -45.73
N PRO A 162 32.85 79.64 -45.98
CA PRO A 162 33.58 80.49 -45.06
C PRO A 162 32.96 81.87 -45.15
N LYS A 163 32.10 82.22 -44.18
CA LYS A 163 31.75 83.63 -43.98
C LYS A 163 33.04 84.40 -43.68
N VAL A 164 33.39 85.32 -44.58
CA VAL A 164 34.15 86.53 -44.28
C VAL A 164 33.48 87.27 -43.12
#